data_AF-A0AAV4FLL8-F1
#
_entry.id   AF-A0AAV4FLL8-F1
#
_cell.length_a   1.000
_cell.length_b   1.000
_cell.length_c   1.000
_cell.angle_alpha   90.00
_cell.angle_beta   90.00
_cell.angle_gamma   90.00
#
_symmetry.space_group_name_H-M   'P 1'
#
loop_
_entity.id
_entity.type
_entity.pdbx_description
1 polymer ?
#
loop_
_entity_poly.entity_id
_entity_poly.type
_entity_poly.pdbx_seq_one_letter_code
_entity_poly.pdbx_strand_id
1 'polypeptide(L)'
;MASTQRKGLLDGCDDWEVSADLSEWDKHPDVIRRTTLGPDIVIHSPSSQQFIMVELTVPYESRMEQAHTYKKEKYLDLTKELEESGYRAKIMPIEIGTKGLAGSSAYDLLSKV
;
A
#
# COMPACT_ATOMS: atom_id res chain seq x y z
N MET A 1 15.09 26.54 -17.11
CA MET A 1 15.44 25.24 -16.51
C MET A 1 14.14 24.57 -16.11
N ALA A 2 13.84 23.39 -16.65
CA ALA A 2 12.64 22.67 -16.24
C ALA A 2 12.82 22.23 -14.79
N SER A 3 11.92 22.65 -13.89
CA SER A 3 11.85 22.07 -12.56
C SER A 3 11.47 20.60 -12.73
N THR A 4 12.36 19.67 -12.40
CA THR A 4 12.02 18.26 -12.28
C THR A 4 11.06 18.14 -11.10
N GLN A 5 9.76 18.23 -11.37
CA GLN A 5 8.73 18.03 -10.37
C GLN A 5 8.85 16.57 -9.90
N ARG A 6 8.95 16.38 -8.59
CA ARG A 6 9.12 15.06 -7.99
C ARG A 6 7.84 14.27 -8.27
N LYS A 7 7.94 13.17 -9.02
CA LYS A 7 6.77 12.36 -9.35
C LYS A 7 6.26 11.60 -8.12
N GLY A 8 4.99 11.79 -7.79
CA GLY A 8 4.27 11.05 -6.76
C GLY A 8 3.79 9.68 -7.24
N LEU A 9 3.29 8.85 -6.32
CA LEU A 9 2.68 7.55 -6.59
C LEU A 9 1.32 7.71 -7.24
N LEU A 10 0.63 8.82 -6.97
CA LEU A 10 -0.67 9.14 -7.56
C LEU A 10 -0.56 9.90 -8.89
N ASP A 11 0.66 10.19 -9.36
CA ASP A 11 0.84 10.92 -10.61
C ASP A 11 0.43 10.07 -11.83
N GLY A 12 -0.26 10.72 -12.78
CA GLY A 12 -0.56 10.14 -14.10
C GLY A 12 -1.97 9.60 -14.29
N CYS A 13 -2.82 9.65 -13.26
CA CYS A 13 -4.26 9.39 -13.35
C CYS A 13 -5.03 10.21 -12.30
N ASP A 14 -6.32 10.44 -12.54
CA ASP A 14 -7.21 11.31 -11.75
C ASP A 14 -8.43 10.57 -11.18
N ASP A 15 -8.54 9.27 -11.43
CA ASP A 15 -9.64 8.38 -11.01
C ASP A 15 -9.26 7.49 -9.82
N TRP A 16 -8.41 7.98 -8.93
CA TRP A 16 -8.01 7.24 -7.74
C TRP A 16 -9.17 7.07 -6.75
N GLU A 17 -9.42 5.82 -6.37
CA GLU A 17 -10.41 5.42 -5.39
C GLU A 17 -9.73 4.76 -4.18
N VAL A 18 -10.25 5.01 -2.97
CA VAL A 18 -9.70 4.51 -1.71
C VAL A 18 -10.73 3.64 -1.00
N SER A 19 -10.30 2.47 -0.55
CA SER A 19 -11.09 1.53 0.27
C SER A 19 -10.27 1.09 1.48
N ALA A 20 -10.94 0.67 2.55
CA ALA A 20 -10.28 0.24 3.79
C ALA A 20 -10.99 -0.97 4.40
N ASP A 21 -10.27 -1.76 5.21
CA ASP A 21 -10.84 -2.85 6.01
C ASP A 21 -11.58 -2.30 7.23
N LEU A 22 -12.60 -1.47 6.97
CA LEU A 22 -13.47 -0.82 7.93
C LEU A 22 -14.91 -0.94 7.44
N SER A 23 -15.84 -1.23 8.35
CA SER A 23 -17.24 -1.49 7.99
C SER A 23 -17.97 -0.29 7.40
N GLU A 24 -17.49 0.92 7.71
CA GLU A 24 -18.02 2.21 7.29
C GLU A 24 -17.45 2.68 5.95
N TRP A 25 -16.45 1.99 5.42
CA TRP A 25 -15.75 2.32 4.18
C TRP A 25 -16.22 1.46 3.01
N ASP A 26 -15.89 1.93 1.80
CA ASP A 26 -16.09 1.13 0.60
C ASP A 26 -15.31 -0.17 0.66
N LYS A 27 -15.94 -1.24 0.16
CA LYS A 27 -15.30 -2.55 0.08
C LYS A 27 -14.13 -2.48 -0.89
N HIS A 28 -13.10 -3.29 -0.62
CA HIS A 28 -11.99 -3.41 -1.54
C HIS A 28 -12.44 -3.82 -2.96
N PRO A 29 -11.65 -3.48 -3.99
CA PRO A 29 -11.91 -3.92 -5.35
C PRO A 29 -12.02 -5.43 -5.44
N ASP A 30 -12.90 -5.93 -6.31
CA ASP A 30 -13.19 -7.36 -6.42
C ASP A 30 -11.94 -8.21 -6.69
N VAL A 31 -10.96 -7.65 -7.39
CA VAL A 31 -9.66 -8.29 -7.63
C VAL A 31 -8.96 -8.64 -6.32
N ILE A 32 -8.93 -7.71 -5.35
CA ILE A 32 -8.33 -7.92 -4.04
C ILE A 32 -9.21 -8.82 -3.17
N ARG A 33 -10.54 -8.63 -3.20
CA ARG A 33 -11.50 -9.43 -2.40
C ARG A 33 -11.52 -10.91 -2.73
N ARG A 34 -11.15 -11.28 -3.95
CA ARG A 34 -11.04 -12.70 -4.37
C ARG A 34 -9.80 -13.38 -3.82
N THR A 35 -8.84 -12.62 -3.31
CA THR A 35 -7.62 -13.15 -2.69
C THR A 35 -7.90 -13.54 -1.24
N THR A 36 -6.97 -14.29 -0.63
CA THR A 36 -7.03 -14.62 0.80
C THR A 36 -6.44 -13.53 1.69
N LEU A 37 -5.96 -12.42 1.10
CA LEU A 37 -5.30 -11.33 1.81
C LEU A 37 -6.18 -10.08 1.80
N GLY A 38 -6.32 -9.43 2.97
CA GLY A 38 -6.99 -8.15 3.13
C GLY A 38 -5.98 -7.11 3.62
N PRO A 39 -5.45 -6.24 2.76
CA PRO A 39 -4.69 -5.06 3.17
C PRO A 39 -5.60 -4.11 3.95
N ASP A 40 -5.07 -3.39 4.94
CA ASP A 40 -5.86 -2.42 5.72
C ASP A 40 -6.44 -1.31 4.84
N ILE A 41 -5.69 -0.84 3.83
CA ILE A 41 -6.13 0.20 2.89
C ILE A 41 -5.70 -0.19 1.47
N VAL A 42 -6.57 0.04 0.50
CA VAL A 42 -6.29 -0.10 -0.93
C VAL A 42 -6.64 1.19 -1.66
N ILE A 43 -5.64 1.80 -2.28
CA ILE A 43 -5.78 2.93 -3.20
C ILE A 43 -5.61 2.37 -4.61
N HIS A 44 -6.55 2.62 -5.51
CA HIS A 44 -6.49 2.06 -6.85
C HIS A 44 -7.05 2.99 -7.91
N SER A 45 -6.59 2.84 -9.14
CA SER A 45 -7.11 3.54 -10.32
C SER A 45 -7.67 2.49 -11.29
N PRO A 46 -8.99 2.45 -11.49
CA PRO A 46 -9.61 1.52 -12.44
C PRO A 46 -9.12 1.69 -13.87
N SER A 47 -8.97 2.94 -14.34
CA SER A 47 -8.57 3.22 -15.73
C SER A 47 -7.14 2.83 -16.05
N SER A 48 -6.22 3.01 -15.08
CA SER A 48 -4.79 2.74 -15.26
C SER A 48 -4.36 1.39 -14.71
N GLN A 49 -5.30 0.61 -14.14
CA GLN A 49 -5.06 -0.71 -13.56
C GLN A 49 -3.96 -0.71 -12.50
N GLN A 50 -3.95 0.30 -11.64
CA GLN A 50 -2.94 0.48 -10.59
C GLN A 50 -3.51 0.19 -9.20
N PHE A 51 -2.73 -0.49 -8.37
CA PHE A 51 -3.01 -0.78 -6.97
C PHE A 51 -1.84 -0.33 -6.09
N ILE A 52 -2.16 0.43 -5.05
CA ILE A 52 -1.30 0.72 -3.91
C ILE A 52 -2.01 0.13 -2.68
N MET A 53 -1.48 -0.99 -2.20
CA MET A 53 -1.94 -1.66 -1.00
C MET A 53 -1.10 -1.17 0.17
N VAL A 54 -1.75 -0.75 1.25
CA VAL A 54 -1.11 -0.30 2.48
C VAL A 54 -1.48 -1.27 3.59
N GLU A 55 -0.48 -1.77 4.30
CA GLU A 55 -0.64 -2.67 5.44
C GLU A 55 -0.06 -1.97 6.67
N LEU A 56 -0.88 -1.81 7.70
CA LEU A 56 -0.49 -1.19 8.96
C LEU A 56 -0.04 -2.26 9.95
N THR A 57 0.97 -1.94 10.76
CA THR A 57 1.44 -2.84 11.82
C THR A 57 2.00 -2.05 13.00
N VAL A 58 1.79 -2.56 14.21
CA VAL A 58 2.25 -1.94 15.46
C VAL A 58 3.22 -2.86 16.22
N PRO A 59 4.48 -2.98 15.77
CA PRO A 59 5.49 -3.80 16.45
C PRO A 59 6.13 -3.08 17.64
N TYR A 60 6.80 -3.84 18.51
CA TYR A 60 7.81 -3.23 19.41
C TYR A 60 8.94 -2.62 18.58
N GLU A 61 9.56 -1.54 19.06
CA GLU A 61 10.57 -0.78 18.30
C GLU A 61 11.74 -1.65 17.83
N SER A 62 12.17 -2.61 18.66
CA SER A 62 13.26 -3.55 18.33
C SER A 62 12.92 -4.54 17.20
N ARG A 63 11.66 -4.61 16.78
CA ARG A 63 11.16 -5.53 15.75
C ARG A 63 10.59 -4.82 14.52
N MET A 64 10.72 -3.49 14.42
CA MET A 64 10.14 -2.72 13.32
C MET A 64 10.60 -3.22 11.95
N GLU A 65 11.91 -3.37 11.74
CA GLU A 65 12.47 -3.85 10.48
C GLU A 65 12.03 -5.28 10.14
N GLN A 66 12.00 -6.17 11.15
CA GLN A 66 11.54 -7.54 10.96
C GLN A 66 10.04 -7.58 10.58
N ALA A 67 9.21 -6.79 11.25
CA ALA A 67 7.79 -6.68 10.97
C ALA A 67 7.55 -6.14 9.55
N HIS A 68 8.33 -5.13 9.13
CA HIS A 68 8.28 -4.58 7.77
C HIS A 68 8.53 -5.65 6.72
N THR A 69 9.66 -6.35 6.84
CA THR A 69 10.05 -7.41 5.89
C THR A 69 9.02 -8.53 5.86
N TYR A 70 8.57 -9.00 7.03
CA TYR A 70 7.56 -10.05 7.13
C TYR A 70 6.25 -9.66 6.43
N LYS A 71 5.75 -8.43 6.65
CA LYS A 71 4.54 -7.95 5.97
C LYS A 71 4.76 -7.78 4.47
N LYS A 72 5.92 -7.27 4.05
CA LYS A 72 6.26 -7.17 2.63
C LYS A 72 6.27 -8.53 1.93
N GLU A 73 6.87 -9.53 2.56
CA GLU A 73 6.94 -10.91 2.06
C GLU A 73 5.57 -11.58 1.99
N LYS A 74 4.70 -11.34 2.98
CA LYS A 74 3.30 -11.84 3.00
C LYS A 74 2.53 -11.49 1.72
N TYR A 75 2.77 -10.31 1.14
CA TYR A 75 2.07 -9.83 -0.06
C TYR A 75 2.84 -10.04 -1.37
N LEU A 76 4.04 -10.63 -1.33
CA LEU A 76 4.91 -10.75 -2.50
C LEU A 76 4.25 -11.55 -3.63
N ASP A 77 3.63 -12.68 -3.30
CA ASP A 77 3.00 -13.54 -4.29
C ASP A 77 1.76 -12.88 -4.88
N LEU A 78 0.93 -12.21 -4.05
CA LEU A 78 -0.19 -11.42 -4.55
C LEU A 78 0.26 -10.30 -5.50
N THR A 79 1.32 -9.57 -5.17
CA THR A 79 1.81 -8.52 -6.08
C THR A 79 2.25 -9.08 -7.43
N LYS A 80 2.89 -10.26 -7.45
CA LYS A 80 3.28 -10.93 -8.70
C LYS A 80 2.07 -11.39 -9.50
N GLU A 81 1.08 -12.00 -8.86
CA GLU A 81 -0.15 -12.45 -9.53
C GLU A 81 -0.91 -11.28 -10.18
N LEU A 82 -0.95 -10.12 -9.49
CA LEU A 82 -1.53 -8.90 -10.03
C LEU A 82 -0.73 -8.37 -11.22
N GLU A 83 0.60 -8.35 -11.13
CA GLU A 83 1.50 -7.95 -12.22
C GLU A 83 1.37 -8.87 -13.45
N GLU A 84 1.30 -10.19 -13.25
CA GLU A 84 1.05 -11.18 -14.31
C GLU A 84 -0.32 -11.01 -14.96
N SER A 85 -1.30 -10.52 -14.20
CA SER A 85 -2.64 -10.18 -14.68
C SER A 85 -2.72 -8.79 -15.34
N GLY A 86 -1.59 -8.09 -15.52
CA GLY A 86 -1.49 -6.80 -16.20
C GLY A 86 -1.69 -5.57 -15.31
N TYR A 87 -1.89 -5.75 -14.01
CA TYR A 87 -2.00 -4.63 -13.07
C TYR A 87 -0.62 -4.14 -12.65
N ARG A 88 -0.51 -2.87 -12.23
CA ARG A 88 0.66 -2.40 -11.49
C ARG A 88 0.33 -2.42 -10.01
N ALA A 89 0.95 -3.31 -9.25
CA ALA A 89 0.64 -3.48 -7.83
C ALA A 89 1.84 -3.12 -6.96
N LYS A 90 1.61 -2.35 -5.90
CA LYS A 90 2.63 -2.02 -4.91
C LYS A 90 2.11 -2.25 -3.50
N ILE A 91 2.86 -2.98 -2.70
CA ILE A 91 2.61 -3.10 -1.25
C ILE A 91 3.49 -2.10 -0.47
N MET A 92 2.87 -1.41 0.49
CA MET A 92 3.49 -0.45 1.38
C MET A 92 3.19 -0.82 2.84
N PRO A 93 4.02 -1.67 3.47
CA PRO A 93 3.92 -1.92 4.90
C PRO A 93 4.34 -0.67 5.69
N ILE A 94 3.56 -0.31 6.71
CA ILE A 94 3.76 0.86 7.55
C ILE A 94 3.82 0.43 9.01
N GLU A 95 4.95 0.72 9.66
CA GLU A 95 5.20 0.37 11.05
C GLU A 95 5.08 1.60 11.94
N ILE A 96 4.33 1.44 13.04
CA ILE A 96 4.33 2.41 14.14
C ILE A 96 4.68 1.65 15.42
N GLY A 97 5.80 2.00 16.05
CA GLY A 97 6.24 1.40 17.31
C GLY A 97 5.17 1.53 18.41
N THR A 98 5.09 0.57 19.33
CA THR A 98 4.13 0.59 20.44
C THR A 98 4.24 1.82 21.34
N LYS A 99 5.39 2.52 21.36
CA LYS A 99 5.60 3.80 22.05
C LYS A 99 5.34 5.03 21.17
N GLY A 100 4.75 4.85 19.98
CA GLY A 100 4.44 5.91 19.02
C GLY A 100 5.59 6.29 18.09
N LEU A 101 6.65 5.49 17.98
CA LEU A 101 7.74 5.76 17.05
C LEU A 101 7.32 5.39 15.61
N ALA A 102 7.10 6.39 14.76
CA ALA A 102 6.80 6.14 13.36
C ALA A 102 8.03 5.61 12.60
N GLY A 103 7.87 4.52 11.86
CA GLY A 103 8.90 4.01 10.95
C GLY A 103 9.13 4.96 9.78
N SER A 104 10.30 4.84 9.14
CA SER A 104 10.60 5.60 7.91
C SER A 104 9.59 5.31 6.79
N SER A 105 9.01 4.11 6.78
CA SER A 105 7.94 3.69 5.86
C SER A 105 6.71 4.60 5.89
N ALA A 106 6.30 5.09 7.07
CA ALA A 106 5.19 6.03 7.22
C ALA A 106 5.47 7.37 6.51
N TYR A 107 6.67 7.92 6.72
CA TYR A 107 7.11 9.15 6.05
C TYR A 107 7.27 8.94 4.54
N ASP A 108 7.81 7.79 4.14
CA ASP A 108 7.98 7.42 2.74
C ASP A 108 6.65 7.31 1.99
N LEU A 109 5.59 6.81 2.63
CA LEU A 109 4.25 6.81 2.04
C LEU A 109 3.76 8.25 1.88
N LEU A 110 3.70 9.02 2.97
CA LEU A 110 3.11 10.36 2.97
C LEU A 110 3.86 11.38 2.10
N SER A 111 5.15 11.16 1.86
CA SER A 111 5.96 12.03 0.99
C SER A 111 5.92 11.64 -0.49
N LYS A 112 5.44 10.42 -0.80
CA LYS A 112 5.37 9.89 -2.15
C LYS A 112 3.95 9.87 -2.69
N VAL A 113 2.92 9.80 -1.86
CA VAL A 113 1.51 9.88 -2.28
C VAL A 113 1.19 11.30 -2.72
#